data_AF-A0A0B4GXF2-F1
#
_entry.id   AF-A0A0B4GXF2-F1
#
_cell.length_a   1.000
_cell.length_b   1.000
_cell.length_c   1.000
_cell.angle_alpha   90.00
_cell.angle_beta   90.00
_cell.angle_gamma   90.00
#
_symmetry.space_group_name_H-M   'P 1'
#
loop_
_entity.id
_entity.type
_entity.pdbx_description
1 polymer ?
#
loop_
_entity_poly.entity_id
_entity_poly.type
_entity_poly.pdbx_seq_one_letter_code
_entity_poly.pdbx_strand_id
1 'polypeptide(L)'
;MSTNQLKNGTLNIKTASAGDMEALRQFAEDWEHRLGNGATVRIPTYGVLVHGIRTNSMDVSRFEDIRDDILQENRPFIPNAGIKYIGWLTRTSAAKTASSVIIEFTRPQDANKIIDEGLIWQGRQCFNCQGYGHIGTQCKATMRCG
;
A
#
# COMPACT_ATOMS: atom_id res chain seq x y z
N MET A 1 20.71 10.43 22.30
CA MET A 1 19.36 9.86 22.32
C MET A 1 18.66 10.36 23.57
N SER A 2 17.41 10.80 23.48
CA SER A 2 16.61 11.17 24.65
C SER A 2 15.25 10.49 24.60
N THR A 3 14.70 10.18 25.77
CA THR A 3 13.43 9.47 25.91
C THR A 3 12.53 10.25 26.85
N ASN A 4 11.27 10.42 26.46
CA ASN A 4 10.25 11.08 27.27
C ASN A 4 9.00 10.23 27.34
N GLN A 5 8.55 9.89 28.55
CA GLN A 5 7.30 9.17 28.78
C GLN A 5 6.14 10.16 28.93
N LEU A 6 5.08 9.95 28.15
CA LEU A 6 3.85 10.73 28.23
C LEU A 6 2.91 10.18 29.31
N LYS A 7 1.96 11.01 29.75
CA LYS A 7 0.96 10.63 30.78
C LYS A 7 0.11 9.42 30.39
N ASN A 8 -0.05 9.15 29.10
CA ASN A 8 -0.80 8.01 28.57
C ASN A 8 0.05 6.73 28.42
N GLY A 9 1.30 6.72 28.93
CA GLY A 9 2.20 5.57 28.85
C GLY A 9 2.98 5.45 27.52
N THR A 10 2.75 6.34 26.54
CA THR A 10 3.54 6.34 25.30
C THR A 10 4.96 6.86 25.54
N LEU A 11 5.96 6.19 24.99
CA LEU A 11 7.35 6.64 24.99
C LEU A 11 7.67 7.36 23.68
N ASN A 12 8.22 8.57 23.79
CA ASN A 12 8.78 9.31 22.66
C ASN A 12 10.30 9.23 22.72
N ILE A 13 10.90 8.60 21.71
CA ILE A 13 12.34 8.39 21.58
C ILE A 13 12.85 9.31 20.48
N LYS A 14 13.82 10.17 20.81
CA LYS A 14 14.49 11.06 19.88
C LYS A 14 15.93 10.62 19.66
N THR A 15 16.28 10.40 18.41
CA THR A 15 17.65 10.13 17.97
C THR A 15 18.33 11.41 17.48
N ALA A 16 19.65 11.39 17.40
CA ALA A 16 20.42 12.52 16.89
C ALA A 16 20.38 12.61 15.36
N SER A 17 20.19 11.47 14.68
CA SER A 17 20.15 11.37 13.22
C SER A 17 18.96 10.54 12.72
N ALA A 18 18.65 10.68 11.43
CA ALA A 18 17.65 9.85 10.74
C ALA A 18 18.08 8.38 10.67
N GLY A 19 19.37 8.12 10.41
CA GLY A 19 19.90 6.74 10.35
C GLY A 19 19.76 5.99 11.68
N ASP A 20 19.99 6.65 12.82
CA ASP A 20 19.74 6.07 14.14
C ASP A 20 18.25 5.75 14.36
N MET A 21 17.35 6.60 13.84
CA MET A 21 15.90 6.40 13.93
C MET A 21 15.48 5.18 13.10
N GLU A 22 16.03 5.06 11.89
CA GLU A 22 15.79 3.92 10.99
C GLU A 22 16.29 2.62 11.60
N ALA A 23 17.49 2.61 12.17
CA ALA A 23 18.02 1.44 12.88
C ALA A 23 17.13 1.03 14.06
N LEU A 24 16.67 1.98 14.90
CA LEU A 24 15.75 1.68 15.99
C LEU A 24 14.43 1.04 15.52
N ARG A 25 13.91 1.50 14.38
CA ARG A 25 12.69 0.92 13.78
C ARG A 25 12.94 -0.44 13.16
N GLN A 26 14.07 -0.64 12.51
CA GLN A 26 14.44 -1.90 11.86
C GLN A 26 14.54 -3.05 12.86
N PHE A 27 15.09 -2.80 14.05
CA PHE A 27 15.24 -3.80 15.11
C PHE A 27 14.13 -3.73 16.16
N ALA A 28 12.97 -3.13 15.85
CA ALA A 28 11.87 -2.94 16.79
C ALA A 28 11.46 -4.24 17.50
N GLU A 29 11.31 -5.34 16.74
CA GLU A 29 10.89 -6.65 17.28
C GLU A 29 11.88 -7.19 18.32
N ASP A 30 13.18 -6.86 18.21
CA ASP A 30 14.25 -7.31 19.12
C ASP A 30 14.24 -6.60 20.48
N TRP A 31 13.65 -5.41 20.58
CA TRP A 31 13.69 -4.61 21.80
C TRP A 31 12.33 -4.21 22.36
N GLU A 32 11.27 -4.14 21.56
CA GLU A 32 9.97 -3.63 22.03
C GLU A 32 9.40 -4.48 23.17
N HIS A 33 9.55 -5.80 23.09
CA HIS A 33 9.11 -6.74 24.12
C HIS A 33 9.84 -6.51 25.46
N ARG A 34 11.05 -5.94 25.45
CA ARG A 34 11.82 -5.61 26.66
C ARG A 34 11.23 -4.44 27.42
N LEU A 35 10.42 -3.60 26.76
CA LEU A 35 9.67 -2.53 27.41
C LEU A 35 8.34 -3.01 28.01
N GLY A 36 7.87 -4.20 27.59
CA GLY A 36 6.70 -4.88 28.13
C GLY A 36 5.97 -5.69 27.07
N ASN A 37 5.24 -6.72 27.49
CA ASN A 37 4.56 -7.67 26.60
C ASN A 37 3.51 -7.07 25.63
N GLY A 38 3.12 -5.81 25.80
CA GLY A 38 2.20 -5.10 24.89
C GLY A 38 2.78 -3.82 24.28
N ALA A 39 4.07 -3.58 24.48
CA ALA A 39 4.74 -2.44 23.87
C ALA A 39 4.88 -2.68 22.37
N THR A 40 4.52 -1.68 21.57
CA THR A 40 4.61 -1.73 20.11
C THR A 40 5.27 -0.48 19.60
N VAL A 41 6.14 -0.63 18.59
CA VAL A 41 6.72 0.51 17.88
C VAL A 41 5.77 0.98 16.79
N ARG A 42 5.47 2.29 16.78
CA ARG A 42 4.75 2.90 15.66
C ARG A 42 5.67 3.05 14.46
N ILE A 43 5.59 2.09 13.55
CA ILE A 43 6.27 2.14 12.25
C ILE A 43 5.39 2.96 11.29
N PRO A 44 5.91 4.01 10.64
CA PRO A 44 5.15 4.76 9.67
C PRO A 44 4.85 3.91 8.43
N THR A 45 3.65 4.06 7.89
CA THR A 45 3.26 3.53 6.59
C THR A 45 2.93 4.68 5.64
N TYR A 46 3.01 4.41 4.33
CA TYR A 46 2.86 5.40 3.28
C TYR A 46 1.72 4.98 2.37
N GLY A 47 0.54 5.57 2.61
CA GLY A 47 -0.69 5.27 1.90
C GLY A 47 -0.74 5.91 0.51
N VAL A 48 -1.05 5.11 -0.51
CA VAL A 48 -1.40 5.56 -1.85
C VAL A 48 -2.89 5.34 -2.08
N LEU A 49 -3.58 6.38 -2.56
CA LEU A 49 -4.98 6.29 -2.96
C LEU A 49 -5.07 5.98 -4.45
N VAL A 50 -5.67 4.84 -4.78
CA VAL A 50 -5.85 4.39 -6.17
C VAL A 50 -7.32 4.39 -6.51
N HIS A 51 -7.68 5.06 -7.60
CA HIS A 51 -9.05 5.21 -8.06
C HIS A 51 -9.39 4.22 -9.19
N GLY A 52 -10.67 3.95 -9.40
CA GLY A 52 -11.16 3.20 -10.56
C GLY A 52 -11.02 1.68 -10.47
N ILE A 53 -10.69 1.14 -9.29
CA ILE A 53 -10.59 -0.32 -9.10
C ILE A 53 -11.99 -0.92 -9.08
N ARG A 54 -12.23 -1.92 -9.92
CA ARG A 54 -13.52 -2.63 -9.96
C ARG A 54 -13.75 -3.36 -8.64
N THR A 55 -14.89 -3.11 -8.00
CA THR A 55 -15.21 -3.69 -6.68
C THR A 55 -15.23 -5.21 -6.70
N ASN A 56 -15.67 -5.80 -7.82
CA ASN A 56 -15.71 -7.26 -8.00
C ASN A 56 -14.38 -7.87 -8.45
N SER A 57 -13.34 -7.05 -8.69
CA SER A 57 -12.02 -7.53 -9.10
C SER A 57 -11.07 -7.76 -7.92
N MET A 58 -11.30 -7.11 -6.78
CA MET A 58 -10.40 -7.09 -5.64
C MET A 58 -11.18 -7.38 -4.34
N ASP A 59 -11.02 -8.59 -3.81
CA ASP A 59 -11.57 -8.97 -2.51
C ASP A 59 -10.58 -8.73 -1.38
N VAL A 60 -10.56 -7.51 -0.82
CA VAL A 60 -9.61 -7.07 0.23
C VAL A 60 -9.61 -7.95 1.49
N SER A 61 -10.60 -8.83 1.67
CA SER A 61 -10.62 -9.85 2.73
C SER A 61 -9.52 -10.89 2.54
N ARG A 62 -9.11 -11.14 1.29
CA ARG A 62 -8.00 -12.03 0.90
C ARG A 62 -6.70 -11.23 0.75
N PHE A 63 -6.31 -10.59 1.85
CA PHE A 63 -5.20 -9.64 1.87
C PHE A 63 -3.90 -10.21 1.29
N GLU A 64 -3.50 -11.43 1.69
CA GLU A 64 -2.23 -12.03 1.27
C GLU A 64 -2.17 -12.27 -0.23
N ASP A 65 -3.23 -12.83 -0.81
CA ASP A 65 -3.31 -13.10 -2.26
C ASP A 65 -3.21 -11.80 -3.06
N ILE A 66 -4.00 -10.78 -2.70
CA ILE A 66 -4.01 -9.49 -3.40
C ILE A 66 -2.68 -8.78 -3.25
N ARG A 67 -2.09 -8.83 -2.06
CA ARG A 67 -0.76 -8.26 -1.82
C ARG A 67 0.24 -8.88 -2.78
N ASP A 68 0.27 -10.21 -2.87
CA ASP A 68 1.25 -10.91 -3.68
C ASP A 68 1.03 -10.68 -5.18
N ASP A 69 -0.23 -10.63 -5.64
CA ASP A 69 -0.60 -10.25 -7.01
C ASP A 69 -0.14 -8.82 -7.36
N ILE A 70 -0.42 -7.83 -6.49
CA ILE A 70 0.03 -6.44 -6.68
C ILE A 70 1.56 -6.40 -6.78
N LEU A 71 2.26 -7.05 -5.86
CA LEU A 71 3.72 -7.06 -5.86
C LEU A 71 4.29 -7.74 -7.11
N GLN A 72 3.63 -8.79 -7.60
CA GLN A 72 4.02 -9.49 -8.82
C GLN A 72 3.83 -8.62 -10.08
N GLU A 73 2.66 -8.00 -10.25
CA GLU A 73 2.36 -7.17 -11.43
C GLU A 73 3.21 -5.89 -11.48
N ASN A 74 3.58 -5.33 -10.33
CA ASN A 74 4.33 -4.08 -10.22
C ASN A 74 5.85 -4.31 -9.96
N ARG A 75 6.30 -5.56 -9.96
CA ARG A 75 7.71 -5.96 -9.74
C ARG A 75 8.74 -5.21 -10.59
N PRO A 76 8.49 -4.84 -11.87
CA PRO A 76 9.47 -4.12 -12.68
C PRO A 76 9.96 -2.79 -12.09
N PHE A 77 9.17 -2.15 -11.21
CA PHE A 77 9.53 -0.87 -10.61
C PHE A 77 9.46 -0.85 -9.07
N ILE A 78 8.82 -1.83 -8.42
CA ILE A 78 8.86 -2.01 -6.96
C ILE A 78 9.24 -3.45 -6.55
N PRO A 79 10.45 -3.94 -6.91
CA PRO A 79 10.80 -5.35 -6.83
C PRO A 79 10.87 -5.93 -5.41
N ASN A 80 11.04 -5.08 -4.39
CA ASN A 80 11.20 -5.47 -2.99
C ASN A 80 10.25 -4.68 -2.07
N ALA A 81 9.11 -4.24 -2.60
CA ALA A 81 8.16 -3.46 -1.81
C ALA A 81 7.49 -4.32 -0.73
N GLY A 82 7.23 -3.69 0.41
CA GLY A 82 6.37 -4.22 1.45
C GLY A 82 5.05 -3.46 1.47
N ILE A 83 3.94 -4.18 1.53
CA ILE A 83 2.60 -3.61 1.74
C ILE A 83 2.09 -4.08 3.10
N LYS A 84 1.68 -3.13 3.94
CA LYS A 84 1.19 -3.39 5.30
C LYS A 84 -0.32 -3.48 5.38
N TYR A 85 -1.03 -2.78 4.50
CA TYR A 85 -2.48 -2.73 4.49
C TYR A 85 -3.01 -2.44 3.09
N ILE A 86 -4.16 -3.05 2.78
CA ILE A 86 -4.96 -2.78 1.58
C ILE A 86 -6.41 -2.70 2.03
N GLY A 87 -7.13 -1.67 1.60
CA GLY A 87 -8.54 -1.54 1.96
C GLY A 87 -9.29 -0.52 1.12
N TRP A 88 -10.59 -0.73 0.99
CA TRP A 88 -11.46 0.23 0.33
C TRP A 88 -11.55 1.53 1.13
N LEU A 89 -11.35 2.68 0.48
CA LEU A 89 -11.46 4.00 1.13
C LEU A 89 -12.87 4.24 1.69
N THR A 90 -13.88 3.77 0.97
CA THR A 90 -15.28 3.91 1.37
C THR A 90 -15.94 2.54 1.44
N ARG A 91 -16.95 2.41 2.31
CA ARG A 91 -17.76 1.19 2.37
C ARG A 91 -18.32 0.92 0.97
N THR A 92 -17.90 -0.19 0.36
CA THR A 92 -18.37 -0.60 -0.96
C THR A 92 -19.86 -0.89 -0.88
N SER A 93 -20.68 -0.10 -1.58
CA SER A 93 -22.07 -0.47 -1.81
C SER A 93 -22.12 -1.49 -2.94
N ALA A 94 -23.01 -2.48 -2.84
CA ALA A 94 -23.18 -3.52 -3.87
C ALA A 94 -23.49 -2.95 -5.26
N ALA A 95 -23.93 -1.68 -5.35
CA ALA A 95 -24.22 -1.00 -6.61
C ALA A 95 -23.00 -0.35 -7.29
N LYS A 96 -21.87 -0.14 -6.59
CA LYS A 96 -20.69 0.50 -7.18
C LYS A 96 -19.89 -0.51 -8.00
N THR A 97 -19.75 -0.23 -9.30
CA THR A 97 -18.93 -1.04 -10.22
C THR A 97 -17.43 -0.80 -10.04
N ALA A 98 -17.05 0.40 -9.58
CA ALA A 98 -15.68 0.77 -9.24
C ALA A 98 -15.63 1.63 -7.97
N SER A 99 -14.51 1.59 -7.27
CA SER A 99 -14.26 2.34 -6.03
C SER A 99 -12.79 2.73 -5.93
N SER A 100 -12.43 3.39 -4.83
CA SER A 100 -11.04 3.76 -4.52
C SER A 100 -10.49 2.90 -3.39
N VAL A 101 -9.25 2.43 -3.55
CA VAL A 101 -8.52 1.60 -2.60
C VAL A 101 -7.34 2.38 -2.03
N ILE A 102 -7.08 2.21 -0.74
CA ILE A 102 -5.84 2.65 -0.10
C ILE A 102 -4.90 1.45 -0.03
N ILE A 103 -3.65 1.65 -0.45
CA ILE A 103 -2.56 0.68 -0.29
C ILE A 103 -1.46 1.35 0.53
N GLU A 104 -1.14 0.77 1.68
CA GLU A 104 -0.12 1.29 2.59
C GLU A 104 1.21 0.55 2.42
N PHE A 105 2.21 1.25 1.89
CA PHE A 105 3.56 0.73 1.72
C PHE A 105 4.40 0.95 2.98
N THR A 106 5.38 0.06 3.19
CA THR A 106 6.35 0.19 4.30
C THR A 106 7.44 1.21 4.02
N ARG A 107 7.69 1.54 2.74
CA ARG A 107 8.71 2.49 2.31
C ARG A 107 8.11 3.61 1.46
N PRO A 108 8.55 4.87 1.66
CA PRO A 108 8.03 5.99 0.88
C PRO A 108 8.45 5.90 -0.59
N GLN A 109 9.60 5.31 -0.89
CA GLN A 109 10.10 5.18 -2.27
C GLN A 109 9.17 4.31 -3.12
N ASP A 110 8.63 3.23 -2.55
CA ASP A 110 7.70 2.35 -3.26
C ASP A 110 6.35 3.05 -3.50
N ALA A 111 5.83 3.74 -2.48
CA ALA A 111 4.61 4.53 -2.60
C ALA A 111 4.72 5.61 -3.68
N ASN A 112 5.81 6.38 -3.67
CA ASN A 112 6.07 7.39 -4.69
C ASN A 112 6.20 6.78 -6.08
N LYS A 113 6.87 5.63 -6.20
CA LYS A 113 7.00 4.96 -7.49
C LYS A 113 5.65 4.50 -8.06
N ILE A 114 4.74 4.05 -7.19
CA ILE A 114 3.35 3.71 -7.57
C ILE A 114 2.56 4.96 -7.98
N ILE A 115 2.78 6.11 -7.34
CA ILE A 115 2.18 7.39 -7.73
C ILE A 115 2.66 7.81 -9.13
N ASP A 116 3.97 7.67 -9.39
CA ASP A 116 4.59 8.10 -10.65
C ASP A 116 4.23 7.19 -11.84
N GLU A 117 4.29 5.87 -11.64
CA GLU A 117 4.08 4.88 -12.72
C GLU A 117 2.62 4.45 -12.87
N GLY A 118 1.82 4.64 -11.83
CA GLY A 118 0.48 4.09 -11.69
C GLY A 118 0.49 2.62 -11.24
N LEU A 119 -0.49 2.26 -10.40
CA LEU A 119 -0.70 0.86 -9.99
C LEU A 119 -1.12 0.02 -11.20
N ILE A 120 -0.43 -1.09 -11.42
CA ILE A 120 -0.85 -2.15 -12.33
C ILE A 120 -1.71 -3.15 -11.54
N TRP A 121 -2.94 -3.37 -11.99
CA TRP A 121 -3.88 -4.32 -11.40
C TRP A 121 -4.74 -4.96 -12.50
N GLN A 122 -4.63 -6.28 -12.69
CA GLN A 122 -5.26 -7.00 -13.80
C GLN A 122 -4.87 -6.43 -15.18
N GLY A 123 -3.62 -5.97 -15.29
CA GLY A 123 -3.12 -5.23 -16.45
C GLY A 123 -3.61 -3.78 -16.52
N ARG A 124 -3.18 -3.04 -17.55
CA ARG A 124 -3.60 -1.64 -17.72
C ARG A 124 -5.03 -1.56 -18.27
N GLN A 125 -5.83 -0.62 -17.75
CA GLN A 125 -7.10 -0.28 -18.39
C GLN A 125 -6.82 0.19 -19.82
N CYS A 126 -7.47 -0.46 -20.77
CA CYS A 126 -7.52 -0.03 -22.14
C CYS A 126 -8.51 1.13 -22.26
N PHE A 127 -8.00 2.34 -22.48
CA PHE A 127 -8.85 3.54 -22.67
C PHE A 127 -9.65 3.53 -23.98
N ASN A 128 -9.39 2.59 -24.90
CA ASN A 128 -10.21 2.42 -26.08
C ASN A 128 -11.55 1.75 -25.74
N CYS A 129 -11.54 0.63 -25.01
CA CYS A 129 -12.75 -0.16 -24.73
C CYS A 129 -13.21 -0.13 -23.27
N GLN A 130 -12.47 0.56 -22.40
CA GLN A 130 -12.65 0.59 -20.94
C GLN A 130 -12.49 -0.79 -20.25
N GLY A 131 -11.89 -1.77 -20.95
CA GLY A 131 -11.59 -3.12 -20.48
C GLY A 131 -10.17 -3.26 -19.94
N TYR A 132 -9.86 -4.37 -19.29
CA TYR A 132 -8.54 -4.69 -18.70
C TYR A 132 -7.89 -5.88 -19.43
N GLY A 133 -6.64 -6.22 -19.09
CA GLY A 133 -5.96 -7.44 -19.57
C GLY A 133 -5.45 -7.42 -21.01
N HIS A 134 -5.34 -6.27 -21.68
CA HIS A 134 -4.77 -6.17 -23.03
C HIS A 134 -4.15 -4.80 -23.31
N ILE A 135 -3.24 -4.75 -24.29
CA ILE A 135 -2.59 -3.51 -24.72
C ILE A 135 -3.59 -2.71 -25.59
N GLY A 136 -3.80 -1.43 -25.25
CA GLY A 136 -4.76 -0.58 -25.95
C GLY A 136 -4.52 -0.47 -27.46
N THR A 137 -3.26 -0.48 -27.90
CA THR A 137 -2.88 -0.48 -29.33
C THR A 137 -3.24 -1.79 -30.06
N GLN A 138 -3.47 -2.88 -29.32
CA GLN A 138 -3.92 -4.17 -29.85
C GLN A 138 -5.41 -4.41 -29.59
N CYS A 139 -6.12 -3.40 -29.08
CA CYS A 139 -7.53 -3.49 -28.77
C CYS A 139 -8.37 -3.48 -30.05
N LYS A 140 -9.00 -4.62 -30.37
CA LYS A 140 -9.96 -4.74 -31.49
C LYS A 140 -11.42 -4.49 -31.09
N ALA A 141 -11.67 -4.14 -29.83
CA ALA A 141 -13.02 -3.86 -29.36
C ALA A 141 -13.49 -2.47 -29.83
N THR A 142 -14.81 -2.32 -30.01
CA THR A 142 -15.43 -1.04 -30.34
C THR A 142 -15.11 -0.01 -29.28
N MET A 143 -14.73 1.20 -29.72
CA MET A 143 -14.43 2.32 -28.82
C MET A 143 -15.63 2.63 -27.92
N ARG A 144 -15.39 2.84 -26.62
CA ARG A 144 -16.41 3.21 -25.63
C ARG A 144 -15.95 4.43 -24.85
N CYS A 145 -16.82 5.44 -24.75
CA CYS A 145 -16.63 6.56 -23.83
C CYS A 145 -16.72 6.05 -22.39
N GLY A 146 -15.74 6.43 -21.56
CA GLY A 146 -15.67 6.09 -20.13
C GLY A 146 -16.38 7.10 -19.26
#